data_AF-A0A8S2X932-F1
#
_entry.id   AF-A0A8S2X932-F1
#
_cell.length_a   1.000
_cell.length_b   1.000
_cell.length_c   1.000
_cell.angle_alpha   90.00
_cell.angle_beta   90.00
_cell.angle_gamma   90.00
#
_symmetry.space_group_name_H-M   'P 1'
#
loop_
_entity.id
_entity.type
_entity.pdbx_description
1 polymer ?
#
loop_
_entity_poly.entity_id
_entity_poly.type
_entity_poly.pdbx_seq_one_letter_code
_entity_poly.pdbx_strand_id
1 'polypeptide(L)' 'ESVDREYYQSLKYILDNDPAELDLYFVVSEEVLGDLREHELKTDGQNIQLTEQNKQEYI' A
#
# COMPACT_ATOMS: atom_id res chain seq x y z
N GLU A 1 9.55 14.22 -12.22
CA GLU A 1 9.58 13.49 -10.94
C GLU A 1 8.62 14.12 -9.96
N SER A 2 7.32 13.99 -10.24
CA SER A 2 6.28 14.28 -9.26
C SER A 2 6.03 12.96 -8.53
N VAL A 3 6.79 12.70 -7.46
CA VAL A 3 6.49 11.62 -6.53
C VAL A 3 4.99 11.72 -6.22
N ASP A 4 4.25 10.69 -6.63
CA ASP A 4 2.81 10.77 -6.88
C ASP A 4 2.06 11.35 -5.67
N ARG A 5 1.53 12.56 -5.85
CA ARG A 5 0.72 13.24 -4.81
C ARG A 5 -0.42 12.37 -4.33
N GLU A 6 -0.99 11.56 -5.22
CA GLU A 6 -2.03 10.58 -4.92
C GLU A 6 -1.51 9.50 -3.98
N TYR A 7 -0.33 8.92 -4.27
CA TYR A 7 0.28 7.92 -3.39
C TYR A 7 0.54 8.46 -1.98
N TYR A 8 1.07 9.68 -1.88
CA TYR A 8 1.26 10.33 -0.58
C TYR A 8 -0.07 10.54 0.16
N GLN A 9 -1.14 10.94 -0.54
CA GLN A 9 -2.46 11.08 0.06
C GLN A 9 -3.02 9.73 0.53
N SER A 10 -2.84 8.67 -0.24
CA SER A 10 -3.23 7.31 0.13
C SER A 10 -2.50 6.82 1.37
N LEU A 11 -1.17 6.96 1.42
CA LEU A 11 -0.37 6.57 2.59
C LEU A 11 -0.75 7.39 3.81
N LYS A 12 -0.99 8.69 3.64
CA LYS A 12 -1.45 9.55 4.73
C LYS A 12 -2.83 9.14 5.23
N TYR A 13 -3.74 8.76 4.34
CA TYR A 13 -5.06 8.26 4.71
C TYR A 13 -4.98 6.97 5.53
N ILE A 14 -4.12 6.02 5.12
CA ILE A 14 -3.82 4.78 5.85
C ILE A 14 -3.20 5.08 7.22
N LEU A 15 -2.43 6.16 7.35
CA LEU A 15 -1.86 6.61 8.62
C LEU A 15 -2.92 7.17 9.58
N ASP A 16 -3.84 7.99 9.06
CA ASP A 16 -4.87 8.68 9.83
C ASP A 16 -6.13 7.81 10.10
N ASN A 17 -6.36 6.74 9.33
CA ASN A 17 -7.55 5.87 9.42
C ASN A 17 -7.17 4.39 9.52
N ASP A 18 -8.10 3.52 9.95
CA ASP A 18 -7.86 2.08 9.99
C ASP A 18 -7.95 1.48 8.58
N PRO A 19 -6.85 0.92 8.03
CA PRO A 19 -6.85 0.35 6.69
C PRO A 19 -7.50 -1.04 6.61
N ALA A 20 -7.89 -1.65 7.74
CA ALA A 20 -8.55 -2.96 7.73
C ALA A 20 -9.86 -2.94 6.93
N GLU A 21 -10.58 -1.81 6.93
CA GLU A 21 -11.81 -1.63 6.15
C GLU A 21 -11.57 -1.39 4.65
N LEU A 22 -10.33 -1.07 4.27
CA LEU A 22 -9.95 -0.80 2.88
C LEU A 22 -9.54 -2.06 2.11
N ASP A 23 -9.54 -3.23 2.78
CA ASP A 23 -9.11 -4.52 2.23
C ASP A 23 -7.75 -4.42 1.51
N LEU A 24 -6.83 -3.68 2.15
CA LEU A 24 -5.46 -3.50 1.68
C LEU A 24 -4.58 -4.64 2.18
N TYR A 25 -3.53 -4.94 1.42
CA TYR A 25 -2.54 -5.97 1.71
C TYR A 25 -1.15 -5.39 1.59
N PHE A 26 -0.12 -6.12 2.01
CA PHE A 26 1.28 -5.72 1.83
C PHE A 26 1.75 -5.92 0.38
N VAL A 27 1.03 -5.30 -0.55
CA VAL A 27 1.26 -5.37 -1.99
C VAL A 27 1.13 -3.96 -2.56
N VAL A 28 2.08 -3.57 -3.38
CA VAL A 28 2.10 -2.30 -4.13
C VAL A 28 1.85 -2.58 -5.59
N SER A 29 0.93 -1.83 -6.20
CA SER A 29 0.77 -1.77 -7.65
C SER A 29 1.68 -0.67 -8.21
N GLU A 30 2.61 -1.02 -9.08
CA GLU A 30 3.52 -0.09 -9.75
C GLU A 30 3.29 -0.15 -11.27
N GLU A 31 3.14 1.00 -11.92
CA GLU A 31 3.03 1.07 -13.37
C GLU A 31 4.42 1.10 -14.00
N VAL A 32 4.82 0.00 -14.63
CA VAL A 32 6.12 -0.14 -15.27
C VAL A 32 5.90 -0.27 -16.77
N LEU A 33 6.35 0.75 -17.53
CA LEU A 33 6.23 0.80 -18.99
C LEU A 33 4.77 0.72 -19.51
N GLY A 34 3.80 1.18 -18.70
CA GLY A 34 2.37 1.12 -19.02
C GLY A 34 1.68 -0.19 -18.62
N ASP A 35 2.42 -1.14 -18.02
CA ASP A 35 1.85 -2.33 -17.40
C ASP A 35 1.75 -2.13 -15.88
N LEU A 36 0.55 -2.33 -15.33
CA LEU A 36 0.34 -2.43 -13.88
C LEU A 36 0.92 -3.76 -13.39
N ARG A 37 1.95 -3.68 -12.54
CA ARG A 37 2.54 -4.83 -11.86
C ARG A 37 2.35 -4.73 -10.37
N GLU A 38 1.88 -5.81 -9.78
CA GLU A 38 1.79 -5.94 -8.34
C GLU A 38 3.09 -6.54 -7.80
N HIS A 39 3.60 -5.95 -6.71
CA HIS A 39 4.79 -6.39 -6.02
C HIS A 39 4.49 -6.53 -4.53
N GLU A 40 4.80 -7.69 -3.96
CA GLU A 40 4.67 -7.90 -2.53
C GLU A 40 5.77 -7.13 -1.79
N LEU A 41 5.39 -6.30 -0.82
CA LEU A 41 6.35 -5.54 0.01
C LEU A 41 7.10 -6.45 0.99
N LYS A 42 6.52 -7.62 1.31
CA LYS A 42 7.12 -8.66 2.14
C LYS A 42 6.75 -10.04 1.64
N THR A 43 7.45 -11.05 2.16
CA THR A 43 7.11 -12.45 1.91
C THR A 43 5.66 -12.71 2.31
N ASP A 44 4.87 -13.25 1.38
CA ASP A 44 3.45 -13.57 1.59
C ASP A 44 2.58 -12.31 1.80
N GLY A 45 3.03 -11.15 1.31
CA GLY A 45 2.39 -9.85 1.51
C GLY A 45 0.93 -9.81 1.05
N GLN A 46 0.58 -10.56 0.00
CA GLN A 46 -0.78 -10.70 -0.50
C GLN A 46 -1.75 -11.43 0.45
N ASN A 47 -1.24 -12.20 1.42
CA ASN A 47 -2.06 -12.84 2.46
C ASN A 47 -2.05 -12.05 3.78
N ILE A 48 -1.26 -10.98 3.85
CA ILE A 48 -1.10 -10.19 5.06
C ILE A 48 -1.92 -8.91 4.91
N GLN A 49 -3.09 -8.92 5.52
CA GLN A 49 -3.99 -7.78 5.53
C GLN A 49 -3.38 -6.60 6.30
N LEU A 50 -3.59 -5.40 5.76
CA LEU A 50 -3.23 -4.16 6.40
C LEU A 50 -4.16 -3.90 7.58
N THR A 51 -3.58 -3.59 8.72
CA THR A 51 -4.29 -3.31 9.97
C THR A 51 -3.62 -2.13 10.66
N GLU A 52 -4.33 -1.53 11.60
CA GLU A 52 -3.81 -0.44 12.43
C GLU A 52 -2.48 -0.75 13.14
N GLN A 53 -2.17 -2.02 13.39
CA GLN A 53 -0.93 -2.45 14.05
C GLN A 53 0.27 -2.52 13.09
N ASN A 54 0.01 -2.80 11.81
CA ASN A 54 1.06 -3.05 10.82
C ASN A 54 1.14 -1.94 9.75
N LYS A 55 0.21 -0.97 9.75
CA LYS A 55 0.23 0.18 8.83
C LYS A 55 1.53 0.99 8.86
N GLN A 56 2.24 1.01 9.98
CA GLN A 56 3.53 1.67 10.09
C GLN A 56 4.66 0.94 9.36
N GLU A 57 4.55 -0.38 9.19
CA GLU A 57 5.51 -1.20 8.44
C GLU A 57 5.28 -1.09 6.92
N TYR A 58 4.08 -0.72 6.51
CA TYR A 58 3.67 -0.59 5.11
C TYR A 58 4.09 0.74 4.47
N ILE A 59 4.27 1.79 5.28
CA ILE A 59 4.55 3.16 4.84
C ILE A 59 6.05 3.44 4.81
#